data_AF-A0A1Q7WEZ1-F1
#
_entry.id   AF-A0A1Q7WEZ1-F1
#
_cell.length_a   1.000
_cell.length_b   1.000
_cell.length_c   1.000
_cell.angle_alpha   90.00
_cell.angle_beta   90.00
_cell.angle_gamma   90.00
#
_symmetry.space_group_name_H-M   'P 1'
#
loop_
_entity.id
_entity.type
_entity.pdbx_description
1 polymer ?
#
loop_
_entity_poly.entity_id
_entity_poly.type
_entity_poly.pdbx_seq_one_letter_code
_entity_poly.pdbx_strand_id
1 'polypeptide(L)'
;MAKHANNKVVGGAALLILGIALIVTSLFHHGEPVCDNQTMHPGDVCIVGGKAIGYESRKADNAQTGWLQLGLGGGALVVGGVLIGLYLRDRRRAAALPPAA
;
A
#
# COMPACT_ATOMS: atom_id res chain seq x y z
N MET A 1 -13.54 -17.27 22.51
CA MET A 1 -13.84 -16.48 21.29
C MET A 1 -13.06 -15.16 21.16
N ALA A 2 -12.45 -14.61 22.22
CA ALA A 2 -11.73 -13.32 22.17
C ALA A 2 -10.46 -13.29 21.28
N LYS A 3 -9.73 -14.41 21.15
CA LYS A 3 -8.48 -14.50 20.37
C LYS A 3 -8.68 -14.17 18.88
N HIS A 4 -9.84 -14.54 18.32
CA HIS A 4 -10.15 -14.32 16.92
C HIS A 4 -10.52 -12.86 16.61
N ALA A 5 -11.08 -12.15 17.59
CA ALA A 5 -11.50 -10.75 17.45
C ALA A 5 -10.31 -9.79 17.52
N ASN A 6 -9.35 -10.05 18.42
CA ASN A 6 -8.08 -9.32 18.47
C ASN A 6 -7.27 -9.48 17.18
N ASN A 7 -7.27 -10.67 16.58
CA ASN A 7 -6.57 -10.90 15.31
C ASN A 7 -7.16 -10.10 14.15
N LYS A 8 -8.47 -9.80 14.14
CA LYS A 8 -9.10 -8.98 13.09
C LYS A 8 -8.70 -7.51 13.19
N VAL A 9 -8.61 -6.97 14.41
CA VAL A 9 -8.16 -5.58 14.62
C VAL A 9 -6.68 -5.43 14.32
N VAL A 10 -5.85 -6.36 14.82
CA VAL A 10 -4.41 -6.36 14.56
C VAL A 10 -4.14 -6.55 13.06
N GLY A 11 -4.84 -7.48 12.41
CA GLY A 11 -4.72 -7.70 10.96
C GLY A 11 -5.22 -6.50 10.15
N GLY A 12 -6.32 -5.88 10.54
CA GLY A 12 -6.83 -4.66 9.90
C GLY A 12 -5.87 -3.48 10.05
N ALA A 13 -5.32 -3.26 11.25
CA ALA A 13 -4.34 -2.22 11.51
C ALA A 13 -3.04 -2.44 10.75
N ALA A 14 -2.55 -3.69 10.68
CA ALA A 14 -1.37 -4.04 9.89
C ALA A 14 -1.57 -3.76 8.39
N LEU A 15 -2.75 -4.09 7.85
CA LEU A 15 -3.09 -3.79 6.45
C LEU A 15 -3.22 -2.28 6.19
N LEU A 16 -3.76 -1.51 7.14
CA LEU A 16 -3.79 -0.07 7.01
C LEU A 16 -2.37 0.52 6.97
N ILE A 17 -1.48 0.11 7.89
CA ILE A 17 -0.09 0.57 7.93
C ILE A 17 0.63 0.20 6.62
N LEU A 18 0.47 -1.04 6.15
CA LEU A 18 1.03 -1.49 4.88
C LEU A 18 0.49 -0.67 3.70
N GLY A 19 -0.82 -0.43 3.66
CA GLY A 19 -1.47 0.37 2.62
C GLY A 19 -0.95 1.81 2.58
N ILE A 20 -0.79 2.45 3.74
CA ILE A 20 -0.20 3.79 3.85
C ILE A 20 1.25 3.76 3.36
N ALA A 21 2.06 2.80 3.82
CA ALA A 21 3.46 2.70 3.40
C ALA A 21 3.61 2.52 1.89
N LEU A 22 2.75 1.71 1.26
CA LEU A 22 2.73 1.51 -0.19
C LEU A 22 2.32 2.79 -0.95
N ILE A 23 1.34 3.54 -0.46
CA ILE A 23 0.94 4.81 -1.09
C ILE A 23 2.04 5.86 -0.95
N VAL A 24 2.65 5.98 0.23
CA VAL A 24 3.74 6.93 0.47
C VAL A 24 4.93 6.60 -0.43
N THR A 25 5.32 5.32 -0.52
CA THR A 25 6.42 4.89 -1.40
C THR A 25 6.09 5.08 -2.88
N SER A 26 4.82 4.93 -3.28
CA SER A 26 4.40 5.23 -4.64
C SER A 26 4.60 6.69 -5.04
N LEU A 27 4.48 7.64 -4.11
CA LEU A 27 4.74 9.06 -4.40
C LEU A 27 6.20 9.30 -4.82
N PHE A 28 7.14 8.46 -4.38
CA PHE A 28 8.54 8.51 -4.83
C PHE A 28 8.74 7.87 -6.21
N HIS A 29 7.84 7.00 -6.68
CA HIS A 29 7.89 6.40 -8.02
C HIS A 29 7.25 7.29 -9.11
N HIS A 30 6.61 8.40 -8.71
CA HIS A 30 6.17 9.46 -9.61
C HIS A 30 7.23 10.55 -9.85
N GLY A 31 8.41 10.43 -9.21
CA GLY A 31 9.55 11.31 -9.43
C GLY A 31 10.31 11.04 -10.73
N GLU A 32 11.35 11.84 -10.98
CA GLU A 32 12.25 11.66 -12.12
C GLU A 32 12.86 10.25 -12.11
N PRO A 33 12.99 9.58 -13.28
CA PRO A 33 13.57 8.25 -13.34
C PRO A 33 15.01 8.28 -12.81
N VAL A 34 15.36 7.35 -11.92
CA VAL A 34 16.67 7.28 -11.27
C VAL A 34 17.44 6.06 -11.78
N CYS A 35 18.75 6.23 -12.00
CA CYS A 35 19.71 5.17 -12.30
C CYS A 35 20.87 5.24 -11.30
N ASP A 36 21.17 4.15 -10.58
CA ASP A 36 22.24 4.09 -9.57
C ASP A 36 22.31 5.33 -8.66
N ASN A 37 21.15 5.72 -8.12
CA ASN A 37 20.99 6.85 -7.21
C ASN A 37 21.20 8.25 -7.83
N GLN A 38 21.26 8.35 -9.17
CA GLN A 38 21.27 9.61 -9.91
C GLN A 38 20.00 9.80 -10.75
N THR A 39 19.46 11.02 -10.76
CA THR A 39 18.34 11.38 -11.64
C THR A 39 18.80 11.33 -13.09
N MET A 40 18.06 10.59 -13.92
CA MET A 40 18.26 10.58 -15.36
C MET A 40 17.58 11.79 -15.99
N HIS A 41 18.22 12.34 -17.01
CA HIS A 41 17.66 13.38 -17.88
C HIS A 41 17.25 12.80 -19.24
N PRO A 42 16.41 13.50 -20.01
CA PRO A 42 16.08 13.09 -21.37
C PRO A 42 17.35 12.95 -22.23
N GLY A 43 17.56 11.75 -22.79
CA GLY A 43 18.76 11.40 -23.54
C GLY A 43 19.74 10.52 -22.77
N ASP A 44 19.61 10.40 -21.45
CA ASP A 44 20.44 9.52 -20.65
C ASP A 44 20.10 8.04 -20.86
N VAL A 45 21.12 7.21 -20.75
CA VAL A 45 21.03 5.75 -20.80
C VAL A 45 21.57 5.15 -19.51
N CYS A 46 20.81 4.22 -18.94
CA CYS A 46 21.15 3.51 -17.71
C CYS A 46 21.50 2.06 -18.05
N ILE A 47 22.61 1.54 -17.52
CA ILE A 47 23.00 0.14 -17.71
C ILE A 47 22.51 -0.66 -16.51
N VAL A 48 21.51 -1.53 -16.71
CA VAL A 48 20.94 -2.36 -15.64
C VAL A 48 21.05 -3.82 -16.05
N GLY A 49 21.81 -4.61 -15.28
CA GLY A 49 21.99 -6.04 -15.57
C GLY A 49 22.59 -6.31 -16.96
N GLY A 50 23.43 -5.40 -17.46
CA GLY A 50 24.06 -5.50 -18.79
C GLY A 50 23.19 -5.03 -19.96
N LYS A 51 22.01 -4.45 -19.72
CA LYS A 51 21.16 -3.85 -20.76
C LYS A 51 21.12 -2.33 -20.65
N ALA A 52 21.24 -1.63 -21.77
CA ALA A 52 21.01 -0.20 -21.86
C ALA A 52 19.51 0.09 -21.88
N ILE A 53 19.04 0.83 -20.88
CA ILE A 53 17.65 1.27 -20.74
C ILE A 53 17.64 2.79 -20.81
N GLY A 54 16.89 3.36 -21.76
CA GLY A 54 16.77 4.80 -21.92
C GLY A 54 15.85 5.45 -20.89
N TYR A 55 15.97 6.77 -20.76
CA TYR A 55 15.12 7.62 -19.91
C TYR A 55 13.62 7.33 -20.06
N GLU A 56 13.08 7.31 -21.28
CA GLU A 56 11.64 7.14 -21.51
C GLU A 56 11.14 5.75 -21.08
N SER A 57 11.93 4.71 -21.31
CA SER A 57 11.61 3.35 -20.84
C SER A 57 11.58 3.29 -19.32
N ARG A 58 12.56 3.90 -18.64
CA ARG A 58 12.57 3.97 -17.18
C ARG A 58 11.42 4.78 -16.62
N LYS A 59 11.05 5.88 -17.26
CA LYS A 59 9.90 6.70 -16.87
C LYS A 59 8.59 5.93 -16.97
N ALA A 60 8.39 5.17 -18.06
CA ALA A 60 7.23 4.31 -18.24
C ALA A 60 7.16 3.20 -17.17
N ASP A 61 8.29 2.53 -16.90
CA ASP A 61 8.37 1.49 -15.87
C ASP A 61 8.07 2.05 -14.46
N ASN A 62 8.61 3.22 -14.13
CA ASN A 62 8.38 3.86 -12.83
C ASN A 62 6.91 4.25 -12.66
N ALA A 63 6.31 4.81 -13.71
CA ALA A 63 4.89 5.12 -13.74
C ALA A 63 4.04 3.86 -13.53
N GLN A 64 4.29 2.79 -14.28
CA GLN A 64 3.54 1.54 -14.17
C GLN A 64 3.67 0.93 -12.75
N THR A 65 4.87 0.97 -12.19
CA THR A 65 5.13 0.51 -10.82
C THR A 65 4.37 1.35 -9.80
N GLY A 66 4.37 2.68 -9.94
CA GLY A 66 3.58 3.59 -9.11
C GLY A 66 2.08 3.30 -9.17
N TRP A 67 1.51 3.11 -10.36
CA TRP A 67 0.09 2.74 -10.51
C TRP A 67 -0.26 1.41 -9.82
N LEU A 68 0.60 0.40 -9.97
CA LEU A 68 0.43 -0.89 -9.30
C LEU A 68 0.47 -0.71 -7.77
N GLN A 69 1.42 0.07 -7.29
CA GLN A 69 1.64 0.29 -5.86
C GLN A 69 0.52 1.12 -5.23
N LEU A 70 -0.01 2.13 -5.94
CA LEU A 70 -1.24 2.83 -5.57
C LEU A 70 -2.44 1.89 -5.51
N GLY A 71 -2.61 1.01 -6.50
CA GLY A 71 -3.69 0.03 -6.52
C GLY A 71 -3.63 -0.92 -5.34
N LEU A 72 -2.45 -1.48 -5.05
CA LEU A 72 -2.22 -2.38 -3.91
C LEU A 72 -2.39 -1.65 -2.57
N GLY A 73 -1.81 -0.45 -2.44
CA GLY A 73 -1.92 0.35 -1.22
C GLY A 73 -3.34 0.80 -0.93
N GLY A 74 -4.07 1.28 -1.95
CA GLY A 74 -5.48 1.62 -1.86
C GLY A 74 -6.36 0.41 -1.52
N GLY A 75 -6.11 -0.75 -2.14
CA GLY A 75 -6.79 -2.00 -1.82
C GLY A 75 -6.59 -2.44 -0.37
N ALA A 76 -5.35 -2.39 0.12
CA ALA A 76 -5.02 -2.71 1.51
C ALA A 76 -5.72 -1.76 2.51
N LEU A 77 -5.83 -0.47 2.18
CA LEU A 77 -6.58 0.50 2.98
C LEU A 77 -8.07 0.15 3.07
N VAL A 78 -8.70 -0.16 1.94
CA VAL A 78 -10.12 -0.52 1.91
C VAL A 78 -10.38 -1.79 2.72
N VAL A 79 -9.59 -2.85 2.51
CA VAL A 79 -9.74 -4.11 3.24
C VAL A 79 -9.48 -3.92 4.73
N GLY A 80 -8.42 -3.22 5.10
CA GLY A 80 -8.09 -2.90 6.49
C GLY A 80 -9.21 -2.10 7.18
N GLY A 81 -9.75 -1.08 6.50
CA GLY A 81 -10.87 -0.28 6.99
C GLY A 81 -12.15 -1.09 7.18
N VAL A 82 -12.50 -1.98 6.23
CA VAL A 82 -13.66 -2.88 6.33
C VAL A 82 -13.53 -3.82 7.53
N LEU A 83 -12.35 -4.43 7.73
CA LEU A 83 -12.13 -5.35 8.86
C LEU A 83 -12.31 -4.65 10.21
N ILE A 84 -11.75 -3.44 10.37
CA ILE A 84 -11.91 -2.65 11.60
C ILE A 84 -13.37 -2.21 11.76
N GLY A 85 -14.03 -1.76 10.68
CA GLY A 85 -15.43 -1.35 10.71
C GLY A 85 -16.38 -2.47 11.13
N LEU A 86 -16.17 -3.68 10.62
CA LEU A 86 -16.93 -4.86 11.03
C LEU A 86 -16.68 -5.21 12.50
N TYR A 87 -15.43 -5.16 12.96
CA TYR A 87 -15.11 -5.37 14.37
C TYR A 87 -15.82 -4.36 15.30
N LEU A 88 -15.79 -3.07 14.94
CA LEU A 88 -16.47 -2.02 15.71
C LEU A 88 -17.98 -2.20 15.71
N ARG A 89 -18.57 -2.61 14.57
CA ARG A 89 -20.00 -2.92 14.46
C ARG A 89 -20.39 -4.08 15.37
N ASP A 90 -19.63 -5.16 15.36
CA ASP A 90 -19.88 -6.33 16.20
C ASP A 90 -19.76 -5.96 17.69
N ARG A 91 -18.74 -5.17 18.06
CA ARG A 91 -18.56 -4.70 19.44
C ARG A 91 -19.71 -3.81 19.90
N ARG A 92 -20.19 -2.90 19.05
CA ARG A 92 -21.35 -2.05 19.35
C ARG A 92 -22.62 -2.88 19.54
N ARG A 93 -22.83 -3.91 18.72
CA ARG A 93 -23.97 -4.83 18.86
C ARG A 93 -23.89 -5.65 20.15
N ALA A 94 -22.71 -6.15 20.50
CA ALA A 94 -22.50 -6.88 21.75
C ALA A 94 -22.74 -6.00 22.99
N ALA A 95 -22.36 -4.72 22.92
CA ALA A 95 -22.60 -3.75 24.01
C ALA A 95 -24.07 -3.29 24.11
N ALA A 96 -24.86 -3.42 23.04
CA ALA A 96 -26.27 -3.04 23.00
C ALA A 96 -27.22 -4.14 23.49
N LEU A 97 -26.72 -5.36 23.71
CA LEU A 97 -27.50 -6.43 24.35
C LEU A 97 -27.56 -6.16 25.86
N PRO A 98 -28.75 -6.11 26.48
CA PRO A 98 -28.85 -6.00 27.93
C PRO A 98 -28.12 -7.18 28.60
N PRO A 99 -27.49 -6.98 29.78
CA PRO A 99 -26.86 -8.08 30.49
C PRO A 99 -27.90 -9.18 30.71
N ALA A 100 -27.55 -10.42 30.35
CA ALA A 100 -28.41 -11.58 30.56
C ALA A 100 -28.78 -11.61 32.05
N ALA A 101 -30.08 -11.45 32.32
CA ALA A 101 -30.66 -11.56 33.65
C ALA A 101 -30.60 -13.00 34.16
#